data_AF-A0A418GD40-F1
#
_entry.id   AF-A0A418GD40-F1
#
_cell.length_a   1.000
_cell.length_b   1.000
_cell.length_c   1.000
_cell.angle_alpha   90.00
_cell.angle_beta   90.00
_cell.angle_gamma   90.00
#
_symmetry.space_group_name_H-M   'P 1'
#
loop_
_entity.id
_entity.type
_entity.pdbx_description
1 polymer ?
#
loop_
_entity_poly.entity_id
_entity_poly.type
_entity_poly.pdbx_seq_one_letter_code
_entity_poly.pdbx_strand_id
1 'polypeptide(L)'
;MKAFWRNAALLAVSLLPFSSANAVALQAKQYDDFDRYVLALSWQTGFCQSQYDRNRNERDECRLQTETTNKADFLTVHGLWPGLPKS
;
A
#
# COMPACT_ATOMS: atom_id res chain seq x y z
N MET A 1 -27.54 21.49 35.83
CA MET A 1 -26.21 21.52 35.15
C MET A 1 -25.69 20.13 34.78
N LYS A 2 -25.59 19.15 35.71
CA LYS A 2 -25.08 17.80 35.41
C LYS A 2 -25.88 17.00 34.36
N ALA A 3 -27.22 17.10 34.36
CA ALA A 3 -28.07 16.37 33.41
C ALA A 3 -27.96 16.91 31.97
N PHE A 4 -27.73 18.21 31.80
CA PHE A 4 -27.59 18.84 30.49
C PHE A 4 -26.31 18.37 29.79
N TRP A 5 -25.22 18.22 30.54
CA TRP A 5 -23.95 17.70 30.04
C TRP A 5 -24.03 16.20 29.71
N ARG A 6 -24.78 15.43 30.50
CA ARG A 6 -25.00 14.00 30.26
C ARG A 6 -25.83 13.76 28.99
N ASN A 7 -26.84 14.58 28.75
CA ASN A 7 -27.68 14.50 27.55
C ASN A 7 -26.95 15.01 26.29
N ALA A 8 -26.11 16.04 26.43
CA ALA A 8 -25.25 16.53 25.36
C ALA A 8 -24.22 15.47 24.92
N ALA A 9 -23.63 14.74 25.87
CA ALA A 9 -22.71 13.64 25.57
C ALA A 9 -23.39 12.47 24.83
N LEU A 10 -24.64 12.13 25.19
CA LEU A 10 -25.39 11.07 24.52
C LEU A 10 -25.80 11.46 23.08
N LEU A 11 -26.14 12.72 22.84
CA LEU A 11 -26.42 13.25 21.49
C LEU A 11 -25.17 13.28 20.60
N ALA A 12 -24.00 13.58 21.17
CA ALA A 12 -22.74 13.62 20.43
C ALA A 12 -22.30 12.22 19.91
N VAL A 13 -22.59 11.16 20.66
CA VAL A 13 -22.25 9.77 20.25
C VAL A 13 -23.16 9.29 19.11
N SER A 14 -24.42 9.73 19.05
CA SER A 14 -25.34 9.37 17.95
C SER A 14 -25.05 10.03 16.60
N LEU A 15 -24.21 11.07 16.58
CA LEU A 15 -23.87 11.83 15.37
C LEU A 15 -22.54 11.40 14.73
N LEU A 16 -21.88 10.37 15.26
CA LEU A 16 -20.69 9.81 14.62
C LEU A 16 -21.12 8.99 13.41
N PRO A 17 -20.82 9.42 12.16
CA PRO A 17 -21.06 8.57 11.00
C PRO A 17 -20.20 7.32 11.17
N PHE A 18 -20.86 6.15 11.15
CA PHE A 18 -20.19 4.87 10.97
C PHE A 18 -19.66 4.82 9.54
N SER A 19 -18.56 5.53 9.28
CA SER A 19 -17.86 5.51 8.01
C SER A 19 -17.19 4.16 7.85
N SER A 20 -17.81 3.28 7.08
CA SER A 20 -17.16 2.07 6.59
C SER A 20 -16.19 2.47 5.48
N ALA A 21 -14.89 2.42 5.76
CA ALA A 21 -13.86 2.64 4.76
C ALA A 21 -13.81 1.42 3.83
N ASN A 22 -14.63 1.45 2.77
CA ASN A 22 -14.51 0.49 1.67
C ASN A 22 -13.46 1.00 0.70
N ALA A 23 -12.51 0.15 0.31
CA ALA A 23 -11.60 0.47 -0.77
C ALA A 23 -12.40 0.64 -2.06
N VAL A 24 -12.21 1.77 -2.73
CA VAL A 24 -12.75 1.96 -4.09
C VAL A 24 -12.08 0.93 -5.00
N ALA A 25 -12.86 0.27 -5.85
CA ALA A 25 -12.32 -0.69 -6.80
C ALA A 25 -11.28 -0.03 -7.72
N LEU A 26 -10.15 -0.70 -7.94
CA LEU A 26 -9.16 -0.25 -8.92
C LEU A 26 -9.75 -0.40 -10.32
N GLN A 27 -10.11 0.72 -10.93
CA GLN A 27 -10.75 0.75 -12.24
C GLN A 27 -10.07 1.81 -13.13
N ALA A 28 -9.69 1.41 -14.34
CA ALA A 28 -9.15 2.34 -15.33
C ALA A 28 -10.27 3.28 -15.81
N LYS A 29 -9.96 4.58 -15.94
CA LYS A 29 -10.89 5.58 -16.47
C LYS A 29 -10.78 5.75 -18.00
N GLN A 30 -9.68 5.27 -18.58
CA GLN A 30 -9.31 5.30 -19.99
C GLN A 30 -8.26 4.21 -20.24
N TYR A 31 -8.15 3.73 -21.49
CA TYR A 31 -7.22 2.64 -21.88
C TYR A 31 -7.41 1.38 -21.02
N ASP A 32 -8.66 0.97 -20.81
CA ASP A 32 -9.07 -0.15 -19.95
C ASP A 32 -9.10 -1.51 -20.68
N ASP A 33 -8.68 -1.53 -21.93
CA ASP A 33 -8.74 -2.65 -22.86
C ASP A 33 -7.49 -3.55 -22.85
N PHE A 34 -6.68 -3.47 -21.78
CA PHE A 34 -5.62 -4.44 -21.48
C PHE A 34 -6.21 -5.73 -20.89
N ASP A 35 -5.48 -6.85 -21.02
CA ASP A 35 -5.98 -8.17 -20.64
C ASP A 35 -5.52 -8.66 -19.25
N ARG A 36 -4.55 -7.99 -18.63
CA ARG A 36 -3.95 -8.41 -17.36
C ARG A 36 -3.24 -7.30 -16.62
N TYR A 37 -2.94 -7.59 -15.36
CA TYR A 37 -1.93 -6.89 -14.58
C TYR A 37 -0.74 -7.81 -14.30
N VAL A 38 0.44 -7.22 -14.21
CA VAL A 38 1.62 -7.85 -13.63
C VAL A 38 1.81 -7.31 -12.22
N LEU A 39 1.59 -8.17 -11.21
CA LEU A 39 2.03 -7.90 -9.85
C LEU A 39 3.51 -8.21 -9.76
N ALA A 40 4.34 -7.18 -9.86
CA ALA A 40 5.77 -7.30 -9.71
C ALA A 40 6.11 -7.26 -8.22
N LEU A 41 6.72 -8.34 -7.73
CA LEU A 41 7.25 -8.44 -6.37
C LEU A 41 8.78 -8.52 -6.44
N SER A 42 9.44 -7.70 -5.62
CA SER A 42 10.88 -7.75 -5.45
C SER A 42 11.22 -8.65 -4.27
N TRP A 43 12.24 -9.47 -4.42
CA TRP A 43 12.93 -10.01 -3.25
C TRP A 43 13.94 -8.97 -2.76
N GLN A 44 13.57 -8.20 -1.73
CA GLN A 44 14.22 -6.94 -1.35
C GLN A 44 15.72 -7.11 -1.06
N THR A 45 16.12 -8.15 -0.33
CA THR A 45 17.54 -8.45 -0.07
C THR A 45 18.29 -8.72 -1.38
N GLY A 46 17.73 -9.51 -2.29
CA GLY A 46 18.33 -9.79 -3.60
C GLY A 46 18.38 -8.56 -4.51
N PHE A 47 17.37 -7.70 -4.45
CA PHE A 47 17.36 -6.42 -5.14
C PHE A 47 18.51 -5.52 -4.64
N CYS A 48 18.64 -5.33 -3.33
CA CYS A 48 19.71 -4.53 -2.73
C CYS A 48 21.10 -5.10 -3.02
N GLN A 49 21.25 -6.43 -2.94
CA GLN A 49 22.50 -7.10 -3.34
C GLN A 49 22.84 -6.80 -4.81
N SER A 50 21.88 -6.90 -5.72
CA SER A 50 22.12 -6.62 -7.15
C SER A 50 22.53 -5.17 -7.43
N GLN A 51 22.06 -4.22 -6.61
CA GLN A 51 22.45 -2.82 -6.71
C GLN A 51 23.89 -2.60 -6.25
N TYR A 52 24.28 -3.24 -5.14
CA TYR A 52 25.65 -3.26 -4.64
C TYR A 52 26.61 -3.89 -5.65
N ASP A 53 26.30 -5.09 -6.16
CA ASP A 53 27.14 -5.83 -7.12
C ASP A 53 27.38 -5.06 -8.43
N ARG A 54 26.44 -4.18 -8.79
CA ARG A 54 26.49 -3.32 -9.98
C ARG A 54 27.13 -1.96 -9.71
N ASN A 55 27.75 -1.75 -8.54
CA ASN A 55 28.36 -0.49 -8.12
C ASN A 55 27.41 0.71 -8.28
N ARG A 56 26.13 0.53 -7.96
CA ARG A 56 25.16 1.63 -7.93
C ARG A 56 25.25 2.34 -6.58
N ASN A 57 24.91 3.62 -6.57
CA ASN A 57 24.74 4.35 -5.31
C ASN A 57 23.70 3.63 -4.46
N GLU A 58 24.06 3.38 -3.21
CA GLU A 58 23.16 2.75 -2.26
C GLU A 58 21.95 3.65 -2.03
N ARG A 59 20.77 3.04 -2.02
CA ARG A 59 19.51 3.73 -1.80
C ARG A 59 19.11 3.56 -0.34
N ASP A 60 18.34 4.50 0.18
CA ASP A 60 17.94 4.49 1.58
C ASP A 60 17.17 3.22 1.98
N GLU A 61 16.35 2.66 1.09
CA GLU A 61 15.63 1.42 1.36
C GLU A 61 16.53 0.20 1.55
N CYS A 62 17.75 0.24 0.99
CA CYS A 62 18.75 -0.81 1.16
C CYS A 62 19.62 -0.55 2.40
N ARG A 63 20.03 0.70 2.59
CA ARG A 63 20.83 1.13 3.75
C ARG A 63 20.10 0.94 5.08
N LEU A 64 18.79 1.19 5.08
CA LEU A 64 17.92 1.06 6.25
C LEU A 64 17.32 -0.35 6.38
N GLN A 65 17.58 -1.25 5.43
CA GLN A 65 17.06 -2.60 5.49
C GLN A 65 17.68 -3.34 6.69
N THR A 66 16.83 -3.85 7.57
CA THR A 66 17.23 -4.67 8.70
C THR A 66 16.64 -6.06 8.57
N GLU A 67 17.16 -6.97 9.40
CA GLU A 67 16.60 -8.30 9.47
C GLU A 67 15.17 -8.30 10.02
N THR A 68 14.34 -9.19 9.47
CA THR A 68 12.95 -9.37 9.89
C THR A 68 12.77 -10.75 10.54
N THR A 69 11.81 -10.87 11.46
CA THR A 69 11.45 -12.15 12.07
C THR A 69 10.89 -13.11 11.02
N ASN A 70 10.01 -12.62 10.14
CA ASN A 70 9.44 -13.39 9.04
C ASN A 70 10.16 -13.06 7.73
N LYS A 71 10.88 -14.03 7.17
CA LYS A 71 11.66 -13.82 5.94
C LYS A 71 10.78 -13.55 4.72
N ALA A 72 9.52 -13.96 4.74
CA ALA A 72 8.59 -13.63 3.66
C ALA A 72 8.35 -12.11 3.53
N ASP A 73 8.62 -11.33 4.57
CA ASP A 73 8.47 -9.86 4.54
C ASP A 73 9.48 -9.18 3.61
N PHE A 74 10.53 -9.89 3.17
CA PHE A 74 11.42 -9.41 2.11
C PHE A 74 10.78 -9.50 0.71
N LEU A 75 9.63 -10.15 0.55
CA LEU A 75 8.87 -10.11 -0.69
C LEU A 75 8.05 -8.81 -0.74
N THR A 76 8.64 -7.75 -1.27
CA THR A 76 8.09 -6.40 -1.27
C THR A 76 7.37 -6.09 -2.59
N VAL A 77 6.42 -5.16 -2.54
CA VAL A 77 5.73 -4.69 -3.74
C VAL A 77 6.68 -3.83 -4.57
N HIS A 78 6.93 -4.25 -5.82
CA HIS A 78 7.61 -3.43 -6.81
C HIS A 78 6.60 -2.57 -7.58
N GLY A 79 5.48 -3.19 -8.00
CA GLY A 79 4.44 -2.48 -8.73
C GLY A 79 3.30 -3.39 -9.18
N LEU A 80 2.21 -2.76 -9.60
CA LEU A 80 1.10 -3.40 -10.29
C LEU A 80 0.92 -2.71 -11.64
N TRP A 81 1.31 -3.38 -12.72
CA TRP A 81 1.36 -2.76 -14.04
C TRP A 81 0.29 -3.36 -14.97
N PRO A 82 -0.60 -2.54 -15.55
CA PRO A 82 -1.47 -3.01 -16.61
C PRO A 82 -0.64 -3.42 -17.82
N GLY A 83 -1.12 -4.44 -18.55
CA GLY A 83 -0.57 -4.78 -19.86
C GLY A 83 -0.73 -3.64 -20.87
N LEU A 84 -0.14 -3.81 -22.06
CA LEU A 84 -0.36 -2.89 -23.16
C LEU A 84 -1.86 -2.87 -23.52
N PRO A 85 -2.53 -1.70 -23.52
CA PRO A 85 -3.89 -1.57 -24.04
C PRO A 85 -3.96 -2.03 -25.50
N LYS A 86 -5.13 -2.49 -25.95
CA LYS A 86 -5.30 -2.83 -27.37
C LYS A 86 -5.36 -1.53 -28.19
N SER A 87 -5.08 -1.63 -29.49
CA SER A 87 -5.11 -0.50 -30.41
C SER A 87 -6.50 -0.21 -30.93
#